data_AF-A0A371PCI7-F1
#
_entry.id   AF-A0A371PCI7-F1
#
_cell.length_a   1.000
_cell.length_b   1.000
_cell.length_c   1.000
_cell.angle_alpha   90.00
_cell.angle_beta   90.00
_cell.angle_gamma   90.00
#
_symmetry.space_group_name_H-M   'P 1'
#
loop_
_entity.id
_entity.type
_entity.pdbx_description
1 polymer ?
#
loop_
_entity_poly.entity_id
_entity_poly.type
_entity_poly.pdbx_seq_one_letter_code
_entity_poly.pdbx_strand_id
1 'polypeptide(L)'
;MNDVDPSASESIAADFEGDAFDDWIGGATVSKRSVAIYGKPGLYAEYQELERELERIEAENKGGGEMAGSGFAKVTARMAEIYDEWIESKSTWIVRALDDDQTKELEAELGEGPLKPDELVEPVLPAKHTENQAKAHTLKMRAYEEAKPLHDEAVKEHEAANAEYVTQLNLRIIAEAVERIDFANGRVQHSITVERLLSLKKKLGERQLLKLINASQLALLAEPEIHAPFSQDSSETDQT
;
A
#
# COMPACT_ATOMS: atom_id res chain seq x y z
N MET A 1 -2.91 20.42 60.36
CA MET A 1 -1.63 19.71 60.40
C MET A 1 -1.88 18.39 59.70
N ASN A 2 -1.45 18.30 58.44
CA ASN A 2 -1.52 17.07 57.66
C ASN A 2 -0.20 16.36 57.89
N ASP A 3 -0.26 15.19 58.52
CA ASP A 3 0.88 14.27 58.59
C ASP A 3 1.12 13.73 57.18
N VAL A 4 2.20 14.20 56.57
CA VAL A 4 2.75 13.63 55.34
C VAL A 4 3.53 12.39 55.77
N ASP A 5 3.02 11.22 55.41
CA ASP A 5 3.72 9.94 55.59
C ASP A 5 5.01 9.94 54.75
N PRO A 6 6.20 9.85 55.36
CA PRO A 6 7.47 9.88 54.65
C PRO A 6 7.87 8.52 54.05
N SER A 7 6.97 7.51 54.07
CA SER A 7 7.25 6.15 53.58
C SER A 7 6.85 5.90 52.12
N ALA A 8 6.32 6.90 51.41
CA ALA A 8 6.17 6.84 49.95
C ALA A 8 7.51 7.10 49.25
N SER A 9 8.55 6.34 49.60
CA SER A 9 9.63 6.09 48.65
C SER A 9 9.02 5.25 47.54
N GLU A 10 8.79 5.86 46.38
CA GLU A 10 8.56 5.15 45.12
C GLU A 10 9.61 4.05 45.02
N SER A 11 9.20 2.81 45.29
CA SER A 11 10.00 1.66 44.97
C SER A 11 10.03 1.59 43.45
N ILE A 12 11.05 2.18 42.85
CA ILE A 12 11.48 1.78 41.50
C ILE A 12 11.57 0.25 41.58
N ALA A 13 10.78 -0.44 40.76
CA ALA A 13 10.68 -1.89 40.81
C ALA A 13 12.10 -2.47 40.80
N ALA A 14 12.40 -3.34 41.76
CA ALA A 14 13.72 -3.97 41.93
C ALA A 14 14.18 -4.80 40.71
N ASP A 15 13.34 -4.91 39.68
CA ASP A 15 13.59 -5.59 38.42
C ASP A 15 14.28 -4.70 37.37
N PHE A 16 14.54 -3.42 37.68
CA PHE A 16 15.23 -2.46 36.79
C PHE A 16 16.69 -2.20 37.21
N GLU A 17 17.40 -3.23 37.67
CA GLU A 17 18.83 -3.18 38.01
C GLU A 17 19.68 -3.91 36.95
N GLY A 18 20.77 -3.28 36.48
CA GLY A 18 21.75 -3.87 35.55
C GLY A 18 21.51 -3.58 34.06
N ASP A 19 21.92 -4.50 33.20
CA ASP A 19 21.77 -4.45 31.73
C ASP A 19 20.30 -4.41 31.28
N ALA A 20 19.32 -4.49 32.19
CA ALA A 20 17.88 -4.45 31.90
C ALA A 20 17.43 -3.18 31.17
N PHE A 21 18.08 -2.03 31.39
CA PHE A 21 17.82 -0.81 30.64
C PHE A 21 18.37 -0.88 29.21
N ASP A 22 19.58 -1.42 29.06
CA ASP A 22 20.21 -1.62 27.75
C ASP A 22 19.51 -2.73 26.95
N ASP A 23 19.00 -3.77 27.60
CA ASP A 23 18.14 -4.82 27.03
C ASP A 23 16.76 -4.27 26.66
N TRP A 24 16.23 -3.32 27.45
CA TRP A 24 14.96 -2.64 27.16
C TRP A 24 15.07 -1.68 25.97
N ILE A 25 16.14 -0.88 25.91
CA ILE A 25 16.47 -0.05 24.74
C ILE A 25 16.82 -0.95 23.53
N GLY A 26 17.54 -2.06 23.78
CA GLY A 26 17.85 -3.09 22.78
C GLY A 26 16.61 -3.83 22.27
N GLY A 27 15.49 -3.74 22.99
CA GLY A 27 14.17 -4.21 22.60
C GLY A 27 13.38 -3.24 21.71
N ALA A 28 14.00 -2.17 21.22
CA ALA A 28 13.39 -1.27 20.24
C ALA A 28 12.85 -2.08 19.05
N THR A 29 11.52 -2.06 18.90
CA THR A 29 10.87 -2.82 17.84
C THR A 29 10.83 -2.01 16.55
N VAL A 30 10.88 -2.72 15.42
CA VAL A 30 10.69 -2.09 14.12
C VAL A 30 9.34 -1.38 14.13
N SER A 31 9.34 -0.12 13.72
CA SER A 31 8.14 0.70 13.60
C SER A 31 7.09 0.02 12.72
N LYS A 32 5.82 0.16 13.13
CA LYS A 32 4.68 -0.49 12.50
C LYS A 32 3.63 0.53 12.09
N ARG A 33 2.80 0.19 11.11
CA ARG A 33 1.65 0.96 10.68
C ARG A 33 0.45 0.06 10.46
N SER A 34 -0.74 0.59 10.73
CA SER A 34 -2.01 -0.11 10.57
C SER A 34 -2.74 0.40 9.32
N VAL A 35 -3.16 -0.50 8.44
CA VAL A 35 -3.86 -0.18 7.20
C VAL A 35 -5.20 -0.91 7.14
N ALA A 36 -6.28 -0.14 6.99
CA ALA A 36 -7.61 -0.71 6.76
C ALA A 36 -7.81 -1.08 5.27
N ILE A 37 -8.18 -2.34 5.02
CA ILE A 37 -8.48 -2.89 3.70
C ILE A 37 -9.90 -3.43 3.70
N TYR A 38 -10.69 -3.02 2.72
CA TYR A 38 -12.09 -3.41 2.58
C TYR A 38 -12.24 -4.47 1.49
N GLY A 39 -12.68 -5.67 1.88
CA GLY A 39 -12.73 -6.86 1.02
C GLY A 39 -13.72 -6.80 -0.14
N LYS A 40 -14.71 -5.90 -0.08
CA LYS A 40 -15.75 -5.72 -1.10
C LYS A 40 -15.78 -4.26 -1.60
N PRO A 41 -14.84 -3.83 -2.46
CA PRO A 41 -14.81 -2.44 -2.95
C PRO A 41 -16.04 -2.06 -3.80
N GLY A 42 -16.71 -3.04 -4.41
CA GLY A 42 -17.93 -2.82 -5.20
C GLY A 42 -19.12 -2.30 -4.39
N LEU A 43 -19.19 -2.63 -3.09
CA LEU A 43 -20.26 -2.18 -2.21
C LEU A 43 -20.33 -0.65 -2.08
N TYR A 44 -19.17 0.03 -2.18
CA TYR A 44 -19.16 1.49 -2.14
C TYR A 44 -19.84 2.10 -3.38
N ALA A 45 -19.67 1.49 -4.55
CA ALA A 45 -20.35 1.95 -5.76
C ALA A 45 -21.87 1.71 -5.66
N GLU A 46 -22.29 0.54 -5.20
CA GLU A 46 -23.70 0.23 -4.94
C GLU A 46 -24.32 1.21 -3.93
N TYR A 47 -23.59 1.56 -2.87
CA TYR A 47 -24.02 2.55 -1.89
C TYR A 47 -24.23 3.94 -2.52
N GLN A 48 -23.30 4.41 -3.36
CA GLN A 48 -23.44 5.68 -4.08
C GLN A 48 -24.63 5.68 -5.07
N GLU A 49 -24.95 4.55 -5.67
CA GLU A 49 -26.12 4.42 -6.53
C GLU A 49 -27.42 4.54 -5.72
N LEU A 50 -27.48 3.92 -4.54
CA LEU A 50 -28.62 4.04 -3.62
C LEU A 50 -28.76 5.46 -3.06
N GLU A 51 -27.67 6.16 -2.78
CA GLU A 51 -27.71 7.59 -2.40
C GLU A 51 -28.40 8.43 -3.48
N ARG A 52 -28.02 8.25 -4.75
CA ARG A 52 -28.65 8.93 -5.88
C ARG A 52 -30.12 8.53 -6.05
N GLU A 53 -30.47 7.28 -5.77
CA GLU A 53 -31.86 6.83 -5.81
C GLU A 53 -32.69 7.48 -4.69
N LEU A 54 -32.14 7.57 -3.48
CA LEU A 54 -32.76 8.22 -2.35
C LEU A 54 -33.01 9.71 -2.64
N GLU A 55 -32.02 10.41 -3.22
CA GLU A 55 -32.19 11.81 -3.67
C GLU A 55 -33.33 11.98 -4.67
N ARG A 56 -33.49 11.05 -5.63
CA ARG A 56 -34.61 11.07 -6.58
C ARG A 56 -35.96 10.86 -5.88
N ILE A 57 -36.05 9.88 -4.98
CA ILE A 57 -37.27 9.61 -4.21
C ILE A 57 -37.65 10.82 -3.35
N GLU A 58 -36.68 11.47 -2.70
CA GLU A 58 -36.92 12.69 -1.93
C GLU A 58 -37.40 13.86 -2.80
N ALA A 59 -36.83 14.02 -4.00
CA ALA A 59 -37.25 15.05 -4.95
C ALA A 59 -38.68 14.82 -5.46
N GLU A 60 -39.05 13.57 -5.75
CA GLU A 60 -40.41 13.18 -6.17
C GLU A 60 -41.43 13.41 -5.05
N ASN A 61 -41.05 13.14 -3.80
CA ASN A 61 -41.90 13.38 -2.62
C ASN A 61 -42.22 14.85 -2.38
N LYS A 62 -41.24 15.74 -2.59
CA LYS A 62 -41.46 17.18 -2.52
C LYS A 62 -42.47 17.67 -3.59
N GLY A 63 -42.71 16.88 -4.64
CA GLY A 63 -43.68 17.14 -5.71
C GLY A 63 -45.13 16.68 -5.45
N GLY A 64 -45.45 16.08 -4.30
CA GLY A 64 -46.84 15.77 -3.90
C GLY A 64 -47.32 14.33 -4.12
N GLY A 65 -46.43 13.35 -4.26
CA GLY A 65 -46.80 11.93 -4.35
C GLY A 65 -46.96 11.24 -2.99
N GLU A 66 -48.18 10.93 -2.57
CA GLU A 66 -48.51 10.26 -1.28
C GLU A 66 -48.07 8.78 -1.15
N MET A 67 -47.29 8.23 -2.09
CA MET A 67 -47.01 6.77 -2.16
C MET A 67 -45.57 6.35 -1.81
N ALA A 68 -44.65 7.28 -1.51
CA ALA A 68 -43.21 6.94 -1.51
C ALA A 68 -42.62 6.49 -0.15
N GLY A 69 -43.38 6.45 0.93
CA GLY A 69 -42.87 6.03 2.24
C GLY A 69 -42.26 4.62 2.23
N SER A 70 -42.79 3.73 1.37
CA SER A 70 -42.27 2.37 1.22
C SER A 70 -40.98 2.27 0.39
N GLY A 71 -40.76 3.18 -0.57
CA GLY A 71 -39.55 3.22 -1.39
C GLY A 71 -38.37 3.75 -0.58
N PHE A 72 -38.56 4.87 0.12
CA PHE A 72 -37.55 5.46 1.00
C PHE A 72 -37.08 4.47 2.09
N ALA A 73 -38.02 3.81 2.77
CA ALA A 73 -37.69 2.82 3.80
C ALA A 73 -36.90 1.62 3.24
N LYS A 74 -37.18 1.19 2.00
CA LYS A 74 -36.44 0.10 1.35
C LYS A 74 -35.01 0.51 0.98
N VAL A 75 -34.84 1.68 0.38
CA VAL A 75 -33.51 2.19 -0.01
C VAL A 75 -32.64 2.41 1.22
N THR A 76 -33.18 3.05 2.27
CA THR A 76 -32.45 3.25 3.54
C THR A 76 -32.09 1.94 4.23
N ALA A 77 -33.00 0.96 4.29
CA ALA A 77 -32.70 -0.36 4.82
C ALA A 77 -31.58 -1.05 4.03
N ARG A 78 -31.62 -0.98 2.68
CA ARG A 78 -30.56 -1.55 1.85
C ARG A 78 -29.22 -0.83 2.02
N MET A 79 -29.22 0.49 2.16
CA MET A 79 -28.01 1.25 2.45
C MET A 79 -27.38 0.82 3.78
N ALA A 80 -28.19 0.60 4.83
CA ALA A 80 -27.72 0.09 6.11
C ALA A 80 -27.12 -1.32 5.98
N GLU A 81 -27.80 -2.23 5.28
CA GLU A 81 -27.27 -3.57 4.99
C GLU A 81 -25.92 -3.53 4.25
N ILE A 82 -25.80 -2.70 3.21
CA ILE A 82 -24.56 -2.55 2.45
C ILE A 82 -23.45 -1.99 3.33
N TYR A 83 -23.76 -1.02 4.18
CA TYR A 83 -22.80 -0.47 5.12
C TYR A 83 -22.30 -1.51 6.12
N ASP A 84 -23.20 -2.30 6.70
CA ASP A 84 -22.85 -3.38 7.62
C ASP A 84 -21.98 -4.44 6.91
N GLU A 85 -22.38 -4.87 5.71
CA GLU A 85 -21.59 -5.78 4.88
C GLU A 85 -20.20 -5.21 4.53
N TRP A 86 -20.11 -3.90 4.33
CA TRP A 86 -18.86 -3.22 4.00
C TRP A 86 -17.93 -3.17 5.21
N ILE A 87 -18.44 -2.83 6.39
CA ILE A 87 -17.70 -2.85 7.65
C ILE A 87 -17.27 -4.26 8.03
N GLU A 88 -18.14 -5.26 7.87
CA GLU A 88 -17.79 -6.68 8.07
C GLU A 88 -16.70 -7.16 7.10
N SER A 89 -16.60 -6.55 5.92
CA SER A 89 -15.54 -6.86 4.97
C SER A 89 -14.19 -6.22 5.31
N LYS A 90 -14.13 -5.37 6.35
CA LYS A 90 -12.90 -4.70 6.78
C LYS A 90 -11.91 -5.71 7.37
N SER A 91 -10.66 -5.53 6.99
CA SER A 91 -9.50 -6.16 7.61
C SER A 91 -8.48 -5.09 7.94
N THR A 92 -7.80 -5.23 9.06
CA THR A 92 -6.75 -4.33 9.51
C THR A 92 -5.41 -5.03 9.33
N TRP A 93 -4.50 -4.43 8.59
CA TRP A 93 -3.21 -5.00 8.23
C TRP A 93 -2.12 -4.22 8.94
N ILE A 94 -1.38 -4.90 9.80
CA ILE A 94 -0.21 -4.34 10.47
C ILE A 94 1.00 -4.63 9.59
N VAL A 95 1.64 -3.57 9.12
CA VAL A 95 2.85 -3.62 8.31
C VAL A 95 4.02 -3.05 9.07
N ARG A 96 5.16 -3.71 8.98
CA ARG A 96 6.44 -3.24 9.52
C ARG A 96 7.26 -2.52 8.45
N ALA A 97 8.19 -1.71 8.92
CA ALA A 97 9.25 -1.18 8.08
C ALA A 97 10.16 -2.33 7.57
N LEU A 98 10.61 -2.22 6.32
CA LEU A 98 11.65 -3.08 5.75
C LEU A 98 12.90 -2.25 5.50
N ASP A 99 14.04 -2.67 6.03
CA ASP A 99 15.30 -1.96 5.78
C ASP A 99 15.82 -2.18 4.34
N ASP A 100 16.84 -1.40 3.98
CA ASP A 100 17.45 -1.46 2.65
C ASP A 100 18.07 -2.82 2.34
N ASP A 101 18.56 -3.54 3.36
CA ASP A 101 19.24 -4.83 3.17
C ASP A 101 18.22 -5.95 2.97
N GLN A 102 17.10 -5.94 3.70
CA GLN A 102 15.93 -6.79 3.47
C GLN A 102 15.37 -6.56 2.06
N THR A 103 15.27 -5.30 1.63
CA THR A 103 14.77 -4.98 0.29
C THR A 103 15.71 -5.51 -0.80
N LYS A 104 17.04 -5.35 -0.62
CA LYS A 104 18.03 -5.92 -1.55
C LYS A 104 18.03 -7.45 -1.56
N GLU A 105 17.80 -8.09 -0.42
CA GLU A 105 17.66 -9.55 -0.35
C GLU A 105 16.47 -10.03 -1.17
N LEU A 106 15.31 -9.37 -1.04
CA LEU A 106 14.12 -9.66 -1.84
C LEU A 106 14.34 -9.43 -3.34
N GLU A 107 15.06 -8.37 -3.71
CA GLU A 107 15.49 -8.14 -5.10
C GLU A 107 16.40 -9.26 -5.60
N ALA A 108 17.40 -9.65 -4.81
CA ALA A 108 18.33 -10.72 -5.16
C ALA A 108 17.65 -12.08 -5.31
N GLU A 109 16.66 -12.39 -4.47
CA GLU A 109 15.85 -13.61 -4.57
C GLU A 109 14.98 -13.65 -5.82
N LEU A 110 14.45 -12.50 -6.25
CA LEU A 110 13.65 -12.40 -7.46
C LEU A 110 14.53 -12.53 -8.72
N GLY A 111 15.78 -12.10 -8.62
CA GLY A 111 16.79 -12.14 -9.68
C GLY A 111 16.97 -10.79 -10.36
N GLU A 112 17.87 -10.74 -11.34
CA GLU A 112 18.12 -9.52 -12.10
C GLU A 112 16.86 -9.09 -12.87
N GLY A 113 16.56 -7.78 -12.79
CA GLY A 113 15.49 -7.18 -13.58
C GLY A 113 15.75 -7.29 -15.09
N PRO A 114 14.72 -7.04 -15.91
CA PRO A 114 14.86 -7.10 -17.36
C PRO A 114 15.92 -6.11 -17.86
N LEU A 115 16.74 -6.55 -18.81
CA LEU A 115 17.80 -5.73 -19.39
C LEU A 115 17.20 -4.61 -20.21
N LYS A 116 17.56 -3.37 -19.87
CA LYS A 116 17.15 -2.19 -20.61
C LYS A 116 17.74 -2.24 -22.03
N PRO A 117 16.93 -2.05 -23.08
CA PRO A 117 17.45 -1.92 -24.44
C PRO A 117 18.43 -0.76 -24.56
N ASP A 118 19.47 -0.95 -25.38
CA ASP A 118 20.44 0.11 -25.67
C ASP A 118 19.75 1.33 -26.29
N GLU A 119 20.17 2.52 -25.86
CA GLU A 119 19.59 3.77 -26.36
C GLU A 119 19.88 3.97 -27.86
N LEU A 120 18.81 4.08 -28.65
CA LEU A 120 18.94 4.41 -30.06
C LEU A 120 19.13 5.92 -30.25
N VAL A 121 20.35 6.34 -30.59
CA VAL A 121 20.70 7.75 -30.78
C VAL A 121 20.38 8.22 -32.20
N GLU A 122 19.53 9.24 -32.32
CA GLU A 122 19.23 9.87 -33.61
C GLU A 122 20.48 10.58 -34.18
N PRO A 123 20.89 10.27 -35.43
CA PRO A 123 22.01 10.95 -36.06
C PRO A 123 21.72 12.43 -36.28
N VAL A 124 22.49 13.32 -35.64
CA VAL A 124 22.36 14.77 -35.81
C VAL A 124 23.29 15.30 -36.90
N LEU A 125 22.77 16.10 -37.83
CA LEU A 125 23.58 16.81 -38.82
C LEU A 125 24.01 18.19 -38.28
N PRO A 126 25.31 18.53 -38.29
CA PRO A 126 25.78 19.85 -37.87
C PRO A 126 25.25 20.98 -38.78
N ALA A 127 25.01 22.16 -38.21
CA ALA A 127 24.50 23.33 -38.94
C ALA A 127 25.39 23.79 -40.11
N LYS A 128 26.72 23.63 -39.97
CA LYS A 128 27.70 23.85 -41.05
C LYS A 128 28.27 22.52 -41.50
N HIS A 129 27.55 21.80 -42.34
CA HIS A 129 27.97 20.51 -42.87
C HIS A 129 28.63 20.64 -44.24
N THR A 130 29.54 19.72 -44.54
CA THR A 130 30.04 19.47 -45.89
C THR A 130 29.10 18.54 -46.65
N GLU A 131 29.19 18.50 -47.97
CA GLU A 131 28.39 17.58 -48.80
C GLU A 131 28.64 16.10 -48.43
N ASN A 132 29.88 15.75 -48.07
CA ASN A 132 30.22 14.40 -47.62
C ASN A 132 29.58 14.06 -46.26
N GLN A 133 29.48 15.03 -45.35
CA GLN A 133 28.79 14.85 -44.07
C GLN A 133 27.28 14.71 -44.26
N ALA A 134 26.67 15.43 -45.21
CA ALA A 134 25.26 15.25 -45.56
C ALA A 134 24.99 13.84 -46.08
N LYS A 135 25.81 13.33 -47.01
CA LYS A 135 25.68 11.96 -47.54
C LYS A 135 25.86 10.90 -46.45
N ALA A 136 26.86 11.06 -45.59
CA ALA A 136 27.09 10.15 -44.46
C ALA A 136 25.92 10.18 -43.45
N HIS A 137 25.34 11.35 -43.21
CA HIS A 137 24.15 11.51 -42.39
C HIS A 137 22.94 10.80 -42.99
N THR A 138 22.69 10.92 -44.30
CA THR A 138 21.60 10.20 -44.97
C THR A 138 21.71 8.67 -44.79
N LEU A 139 22.93 8.12 -44.88
CA LEU A 139 23.16 6.69 -44.63
C LEU A 139 22.90 6.30 -43.17
N LYS A 140 23.37 7.12 -42.22
CA LYS A 140 23.12 6.92 -40.79
C LYS A 140 21.63 7.04 -40.44
N MET A 141 20.92 7.99 -41.05
CA MET A 141 19.48 8.16 -40.87
C MET A 141 18.71 6.96 -41.41
N ARG A 142 19.07 6.42 -42.58
CA ARG A 142 18.46 5.19 -43.07
C ARG A 142 18.68 4.02 -42.11
N ALA A 143 19.91 3.84 -41.62
CA ALA A 143 20.20 2.78 -40.63
C ALA A 143 19.41 2.99 -39.33
N TYR A 144 19.25 4.24 -38.88
CA TYR A 144 18.41 4.59 -37.74
C TYR A 144 16.93 4.28 -38.00
N GLU A 145 16.37 4.65 -39.15
CA GLU A 145 14.98 4.37 -39.52
C GLU A 145 14.70 2.86 -39.61
N GLU A 146 15.66 2.07 -40.06
CA GLU A 146 15.57 0.60 -40.08
C GLU A 146 15.69 -0.02 -38.68
N ALA A 147 16.54 0.53 -37.81
CA ALA A 147 16.72 0.08 -36.44
C ALA A 147 15.61 0.52 -35.48
N LYS A 148 14.97 1.65 -35.76
CA LYS A 148 13.92 2.26 -34.94
C LYS A 148 12.75 1.31 -34.62
N PRO A 149 12.10 0.64 -35.58
CA PRO A 149 10.98 -0.26 -35.25
C PRO A 149 11.41 -1.43 -34.36
N LEU A 150 12.62 -1.96 -34.56
CA LEU A 150 13.16 -3.04 -33.72
C LEU A 150 13.45 -2.56 -32.30
N HIS A 151 14.02 -1.36 -32.16
CA HIS A 151 14.23 -0.74 -30.86
C HIS A 151 12.90 -0.43 -30.16
N ASP A 152 11.91 0.13 -30.87
CA ASP A 152 10.60 0.46 -30.31
C ASP A 152 9.86 -0.82 -29.83
N GLU A 153 9.99 -1.93 -30.57
CA GLU A 153 9.49 -3.24 -30.14
C GLU A 153 10.23 -3.76 -28.90
N ALA A 154 11.56 -3.69 -28.87
CA ALA A 154 12.36 -4.09 -27.72
C ALA A 154 12.05 -3.24 -26.47
N VAL A 155 11.82 -1.93 -26.62
CA VAL A 155 11.38 -1.05 -25.53
C VAL A 155 10.03 -1.49 -24.99
N LYS A 156 9.07 -1.79 -25.86
CA LYS A 156 7.74 -2.25 -25.45
C LYS A 156 7.81 -3.59 -24.71
N GLU A 157 8.62 -4.53 -25.18
CA GLU A 157 8.85 -5.81 -24.50
C GLU A 157 9.50 -5.61 -23.13
N HIS A 158 10.52 -4.76 -23.06
CA HIS A 158 11.17 -4.39 -21.81
C HIS A 158 10.19 -3.73 -20.83
N GLU A 159 9.35 -2.78 -21.27
CA GLU A 159 8.36 -2.14 -20.42
C GLU A 159 7.36 -3.14 -19.84
N ALA A 160 6.89 -4.09 -20.65
CA ALA A 160 5.99 -5.16 -20.19
C ALA A 160 6.67 -6.08 -19.17
N ALA A 161 7.90 -6.52 -19.47
CA ALA A 161 8.70 -7.35 -18.56
C ALA A 161 9.02 -6.61 -17.25
N ASN A 162 9.34 -5.32 -17.34
CA ASN A 162 9.66 -4.49 -16.17
C ASN A 162 8.43 -4.25 -15.31
N ALA A 163 7.25 -4.02 -15.91
CA ALA A 163 6.00 -3.89 -15.16
C ALA A 163 5.65 -5.19 -14.40
N GLU A 164 5.91 -6.36 -15.00
CA GLU A 164 5.74 -7.64 -14.32
C GLU A 164 6.75 -7.84 -13.20
N TYR A 165 8.04 -7.57 -13.45
CA TYR A 165 9.10 -7.63 -12.46
C TYR A 165 8.80 -6.74 -11.24
N VAL A 166 8.50 -5.46 -11.47
CA VAL A 166 8.13 -4.50 -10.42
C VAL A 166 6.89 -4.96 -9.67
N THR A 167 5.90 -5.55 -10.36
CA THR A 167 4.71 -6.10 -9.69
C THR A 167 5.09 -7.26 -8.76
N GLN A 168 5.93 -8.19 -9.19
CA GLN A 168 6.37 -9.32 -8.38
C GLN A 168 7.18 -8.85 -7.17
N LEU A 169 8.11 -7.91 -7.37
CA LEU A 169 8.92 -7.33 -6.29
C LEU A 169 8.03 -6.66 -5.26
N ASN A 170 7.10 -5.79 -5.69
CA ASN A 170 6.15 -5.12 -4.81
C ASN A 170 5.30 -6.11 -4.00
N LEU A 171 4.87 -7.23 -4.60
CA LEU A 171 4.11 -8.24 -3.87
C LEU A 171 4.95 -8.98 -2.83
N ARG A 172 6.23 -9.23 -3.12
CA ARG A 172 7.18 -9.82 -2.15
C ARG A 172 7.45 -8.87 -0.99
N ILE A 173 7.69 -7.59 -1.28
CA ILE A 173 7.83 -6.53 -0.28
C ILE A 173 6.60 -6.49 0.63
N ILE A 174 5.39 -6.50 0.08
CA ILE A 174 4.16 -6.53 0.89
C ILE A 174 4.09 -7.82 1.72
N ALA A 175 4.38 -8.98 1.12
CA ALA A 175 4.32 -10.26 1.82
C ALA A 175 5.25 -10.30 3.04
N GLU A 176 6.45 -9.73 2.90
CA GLU A 176 7.47 -9.66 3.95
C GLU A 176 7.18 -8.56 4.99
N ALA A 177 6.62 -7.43 4.54
CA ALA A 177 6.26 -6.32 5.43
C ALA A 177 5.02 -6.60 6.29
N VAL A 178 4.12 -7.49 5.87
CA VAL A 178 2.88 -7.78 6.62
C VAL A 178 3.18 -8.73 7.78
N GLU A 179 3.01 -8.21 9.00
CA GLU A 179 3.21 -8.97 10.24
C GLU A 179 1.91 -9.58 10.78
N ARG A 180 0.78 -8.87 10.62
CA ARG A 180 -0.51 -9.30 11.18
C ARG A 180 -1.67 -8.78 10.33
N ILE A 181 -2.70 -9.60 10.18
CA ILE A 181 -3.97 -9.26 9.54
C ILE A 181 -5.09 -9.64 10.50
N ASP A 182 -5.80 -8.63 10.98
CA ASP A 182 -6.95 -8.76 11.86
C ASP A 182 -8.23 -8.63 11.02
N PHE A 183 -9.05 -9.67 11.00
CA PHE A 183 -10.33 -9.67 10.28
C PHE A 183 -11.47 -9.27 11.21
N ALA A 184 -12.51 -8.62 10.68
CA ALA A 184 -13.67 -8.22 11.47
C ALA A 184 -14.37 -9.38 12.21
N ASN A 185 -14.24 -10.61 11.72
CA ASN A 185 -14.77 -11.81 12.36
C ASN A 185 -13.89 -12.36 13.51
N GLY A 186 -12.88 -11.62 13.96
CA GLY A 186 -11.96 -11.99 15.04
C GLY A 186 -10.86 -12.97 14.63
N ARG A 187 -10.80 -13.39 13.36
CA ARG A 187 -9.69 -14.20 12.86
C ARG A 187 -8.44 -13.32 12.76
N VAL A 188 -7.30 -13.89 13.15
CA VAL A 188 -5.98 -13.26 13.02
C VAL A 188 -5.09 -14.13 12.13
N GLN A 189 -4.32 -13.50 11.25
CA GLN A 189 -3.35 -14.17 10.37
C GLN A 189 -2.01 -13.43 10.40
N HIS A 190 -0.91 -14.15 10.61
CA HIS A 190 0.42 -13.54 10.86
C HIS A 190 1.32 -13.40 9.64
N SER A 191 0.86 -13.84 8.47
CA SER A 191 1.64 -13.74 7.23
C SER A 191 0.75 -13.87 6.03
N ILE A 192 1.23 -13.44 4.86
CA ILE A 192 0.52 -13.60 3.61
C ILE A 192 1.45 -14.00 2.49
N THR A 193 0.99 -14.90 1.62
CA THR A 193 1.77 -15.34 0.46
C THR A 193 1.54 -14.44 -0.74
N VAL A 194 2.50 -14.42 -1.67
CA VAL A 194 2.42 -13.69 -2.94
C VAL A 194 1.20 -14.14 -3.76
N GLU A 195 0.88 -15.43 -3.79
CA GLU A 195 -0.29 -15.95 -4.53
C GLU A 195 -1.61 -15.42 -3.95
N ARG A 196 -1.67 -15.28 -2.63
CA ARG A 196 -2.83 -14.70 -1.97
C ARG A 196 -2.93 -13.21 -2.29
N LEU A 197 -1.83 -12.47 -2.27
CA LEU A 197 -1.78 -11.06 -2.67
C LEU A 197 -2.18 -10.87 -4.14
N LEU A 198 -1.74 -11.74 -5.06
CA LEU A 198 -2.19 -11.73 -6.46
C LEU A 198 -3.70 -11.92 -6.59
N SER A 199 -4.26 -12.83 -5.81
CA SER A 199 -5.70 -13.05 -5.76
C SER A 199 -6.44 -11.84 -5.19
N LEU A 200 -5.86 -11.15 -4.21
CA LEU A 200 -6.41 -9.90 -3.67
C LEU A 200 -6.26 -8.74 -4.65
N LYS A 201 -5.15 -8.62 -5.39
CA LYS A 201 -4.95 -7.61 -6.45
C LYS A 201 -6.10 -7.63 -7.45
N LYS A 202 -6.49 -8.84 -7.89
CA LYS A 202 -7.60 -9.05 -8.83
C LYS A 202 -8.97 -8.66 -8.26
N LYS A 203 -9.16 -8.78 -6.94
CA LYS A 203 -10.45 -8.52 -6.27
C LYS A 203 -10.59 -7.09 -5.76
N LEU A 204 -9.53 -6.55 -5.19
CA LEU A 204 -9.50 -5.26 -4.47
C LEU A 204 -9.00 -4.12 -5.34
N GLY A 205 -8.28 -4.44 -6.42
CA GLY A 205 -7.57 -3.49 -7.26
C GLY A 205 -6.21 -3.10 -6.68
N GLU A 206 -5.40 -2.47 -7.53
CA GLU A 206 -4.01 -2.12 -7.23
C GLU A 206 -3.88 -1.02 -6.17
N ARG A 207 -4.85 -0.10 -6.10
CA ARG A 207 -4.82 1.03 -5.15
C ARG A 207 -4.75 0.59 -3.69
N GLN A 208 -5.42 -0.50 -3.32
CA GLN A 208 -5.39 -0.98 -1.93
C GLN A 208 -4.05 -1.64 -1.59
N LEU A 209 -3.39 -2.31 -2.54
CA LEU A 209 -2.05 -2.87 -2.33
C LEU A 209 -0.98 -1.78 -2.24
N LEU A 210 -1.10 -0.72 -3.04
CA LEU A 210 -0.19 0.44 -2.94
C LEU A 210 -0.23 1.11 -1.56
N LYS A 211 -1.39 1.09 -0.86
CA LYS A 211 -1.47 1.57 0.52
C LYS A 211 -0.58 0.78 1.47
N LEU A 212 -0.44 -0.53 1.29
CA LEU A 212 0.43 -1.37 2.13
C LEU A 212 1.91 -1.03 1.92
N ILE A 213 2.32 -0.84 0.66
CA ILE A 213 3.70 -0.43 0.34
C ILE A 213 4.00 0.93 0.95
N ASN A 214 3.12 1.91 0.72
CA ASN A 214 3.29 3.24 1.28
C ASN A 214 3.32 3.22 2.80
N ALA A 215 2.49 2.39 3.45
CA ALA A 215 2.49 2.26 4.90
C ALA A 215 3.79 1.64 5.44
N SER A 216 4.38 0.66 4.74
CA SER A 216 5.70 0.11 5.09
C SER A 216 6.82 1.16 4.92
N GLN A 217 6.78 1.96 3.84
CA GLN A 217 7.72 3.08 3.66
C GLN A 217 7.54 4.18 4.71
N LEU A 218 6.31 4.51 5.09
CA LEU A 218 6.03 5.48 6.16
C LEU A 218 6.40 4.92 7.54
N ALA A 219 6.39 3.61 7.73
CA ALA A 219 6.89 2.99 8.95
C ALA A 219 8.39 3.26 9.11
N LEU A 220 9.20 3.21 8.03
CA LEU A 220 10.63 3.57 8.09
C LEU A 220 10.90 4.99 8.60
N LEU A 221 9.96 5.91 8.37
CA LEU A 221 10.08 7.30 8.82
C LEU A 221 9.56 7.53 10.24
N ALA A 222 8.86 6.54 10.82
CA ALA A 222 8.34 6.64 12.17
C ALA A 222 9.44 6.36 13.20
N GLU A 223 9.35 7.02 14.35
CA GLU A 223 10.27 6.76 15.46
C GLU A 223 10.11 5.31 15.94
N PRO A 224 11.22 4.59 16.23
CA PRO A 224 11.17 3.23 16.75
C PRO A 224 10.36 3.16 18.04
N GLU A 225 9.49 2.16 18.15
CA GLU A 225 8.67 1.98 19.34
C GLU A 225 9.44 1.21 20.41
N ILE A 226 9.67 1.85 21.55
CA ILE A 226 10.19 1.22 22.76
C ILE A 226 9.01 0.95 23.69
N HIS A 227 8.61 -0.31 23.83
CA HIS A 227 7.52 -0.68 24.74
C HIS A 227 7.94 -0.45 26.18
N ALA A 228 7.35 0.51 26.87
CA ALA A 228 7.51 0.63 28.32
C ALA A 228 6.94 -0.65 28.98
N PRO A 229 7.70 -1.32 29.87
CA PRO A 229 7.30 -2.61 30.46
C PRO A 229 6.04 -2.52 31.35
N PHE A 230 5.54 -1.31 31.59
CA PHE A 230 4.39 -1.02 32.44
C PHE A 230 3.15 -0.58 31.63
N SER A 231 3.24 -0.45 30.30
CA SER A 231 2.11 -0.08 29.43
C SER A 231 1.57 -1.30 28.70
N GLN A 232 0.27 -1.59 28.85
CA GLN A 232 -0.41 -2.63 28.06
C GLN A 232 -0.79 -2.15 26.66
N ASP A 233 -0.70 -0.84 26.38
CA ASP A 233 -1.04 -0.25 25.10
C ASP A 233 0.22 0.07 24.29
N SER A 234 0.35 -0.58 23.14
CA SER A 234 1.27 -0.25 22.05
C SER A 234 0.68 0.85 21.16
N SER A 235 1.52 1.72 20.56
CA SER A 235 1.09 2.76 19.61
C SER A 235 0.59 2.25 18.25
N GLU A 236 0.27 0.95 18.15
CA GLU A 236 -0.51 0.30 17.08
C GLU A 236 -1.82 1.05 16.70
N THR A 237 -2.26 1.99 17.54
CA THR A 237 -3.50 2.78 17.40
C THR A 237 -3.37 4.11 16.64
N ASP A 238 -2.19 4.49 16.13
CA ASP A 238 -2.04 5.73 15.33
C ASP A 238 -2.69 5.55 13.94
N GLN A 239 -4.02 5.74 13.89
CA GLN A 239 -4.84 5.72 12.67
C GLN A 239 -4.66 7.03 11.91
N THR A 240 -4.02 6.97 10.74
CA THR A 240 -4.11 8.01 9.69
C THR A 240 -4.94 7.52 8.52
#